data_AF-A0A4U0QBZ3-F1
#
_entry.id   AF-A0A4U0QBZ3-F1
#
_cell.length_a   1.000
_cell.length_b   1.000
_cell.length_c   1.000
_cell.angle_alpha   90.00
_cell.angle_beta   90.00
_cell.angle_gamma   90.00
#
_symmetry.space_group_name_H-M   'P 1'
#
loop_
_entity.id
_entity.type
_entity.pdbx_description
1 polymer ?
#
loop_
_entity_poly.entity_id
_entity_poly.type
_entity_poly.pdbx_seq_one_letter_code
_entity_poly.pdbx_strand_id
1 'polypeptide(L)'
;MVVKFRALLILALAASTALAAAPTPAPYRADPDKLLRLERERCEKLVRERQLIKTRLTRETYRYNIEKLNARLTEVNAEYDRYGRCAQVMPTPTPTPLPTPTPTPKPRAKR
;
A
#
# COMPACT_ATOMS: atom_id res chain seq x y z
N MET A 1 -14.71 -35.10 73.94
CA MET A 1 -13.51 -35.35 73.12
C MET A 1 -13.88 -35.28 71.64
N VAL A 2 -14.07 -34.09 71.06
CA VAL A 2 -14.37 -33.96 69.61
C VAL A 2 -13.78 -32.65 69.07
N VAL A 3 -12.45 -32.53 69.03
CA VAL A 3 -11.79 -31.41 68.33
C VAL A 3 -10.43 -31.85 67.78
N LYS A 4 -10.37 -32.87 66.92
CA LYS A 4 -9.11 -33.28 66.26
C LYS A 4 -9.31 -33.84 64.85
N PHE A 5 -10.08 -33.17 63.98
CA PHE A 5 -10.17 -33.59 62.56
C PHE A 5 -10.42 -32.43 61.57
N ARG A 6 -9.96 -31.21 61.88
CA ARG A 6 -10.05 -30.07 60.94
C ARG A 6 -8.71 -29.42 60.57
N ALA A 7 -7.59 -29.89 61.14
CA ALA A 7 -6.29 -29.28 60.89
C ALA A 7 -5.56 -29.83 59.64
N LEU A 8 -5.98 -30.97 59.10
CA LEU A 8 -5.27 -31.63 57.98
C LEU A 8 -5.81 -31.30 56.59
N LEU A 9 -6.95 -30.62 56.48
CA LEU A 9 -7.54 -30.26 55.17
C LEU A 9 -7.15 -28.86 54.68
N ILE A 10 -6.40 -28.09 55.47
CA ILE A 10 -5.97 -26.72 55.09
C ILE A 10 -4.52 -26.72 54.55
N LEU A 11 -3.75 -27.78 54.80
CA LEU A 11 -2.35 -27.84 54.36
C LEU A 11 -2.15 -28.33 52.90
N ALA A 12 -3.22 -28.69 52.19
CA ALA A 12 -3.15 -29.16 50.81
C ALA A 12 -3.66 -28.14 49.77
N LEU A 13 -3.97 -26.91 50.18
CA LEU A 13 -4.54 -25.88 49.30
C LEU A 13 -3.60 -24.67 49.06
N ALA A 14 -2.32 -24.78 49.42
CA ALA A 14 -1.35 -23.68 49.27
C ALA A 14 -0.22 -23.99 48.26
N ALA A 15 -0.29 -25.10 47.53
CA ALA A 15 0.83 -25.58 46.70
C ALA A 15 0.61 -25.48 45.18
N SER A 16 -0.39 -24.73 44.69
CA SER A 16 -0.79 -24.83 43.27
C SER A 16 -0.94 -23.52 42.50
N THR A 17 -0.28 -22.42 42.91
CA THR A 17 -0.28 -21.19 42.09
C THR A 17 1.10 -20.55 41.99
N ALA A 18 2.09 -21.33 41.56
CA ALA A 18 3.26 -20.79 40.87
C ALA A 18 3.21 -21.27 39.41
N LEU A 19 2.12 -20.92 38.71
CA LEU A 19 2.14 -20.98 37.25
C LEU A 19 3.07 -19.85 36.83
N ALA A 20 4.32 -20.19 36.51
CA ALA A 20 5.22 -19.27 35.85
C ALA A 20 4.49 -18.73 34.61
N ALA A 21 4.05 -17.47 34.68
CA ALA A 21 3.52 -16.79 33.53
C ALA A 21 4.65 -16.74 32.51
N ALA A 22 4.64 -17.66 31.54
CA ALA A 22 5.46 -17.54 30.36
C ALA A 22 5.23 -16.12 29.81
N PRO A 23 6.29 -15.41 29.41
CA PRO A 23 6.12 -14.08 28.83
C PRO A 23 5.16 -14.23 27.66
N THR A 24 3.93 -13.72 27.82
CA THR A 24 2.97 -13.67 26.73
C THR A 24 3.67 -12.95 25.58
N PRO A 25 3.76 -13.54 24.38
CA PRO A 25 4.37 -12.86 23.26
C PRO A 25 3.67 -11.51 23.14
N ALA A 26 4.45 -10.43 23.17
CA ALA A 26 3.91 -9.09 23.05
C ALA A 26 3.01 -9.06 21.81
N PRO A 27 1.80 -8.49 21.89
CA PRO A 27 0.92 -8.42 20.73
C PRO A 27 1.69 -7.74 19.60
N TYR A 28 1.61 -8.30 18.39
CA TYR A 28 2.29 -7.75 17.21
C TYR A 28 1.98 -6.26 17.09
N ARG A 29 3.01 -5.43 17.24
CA ARG A 29 2.91 -3.98 17.00
C ARG A 29 3.37 -3.73 15.57
N ALA A 30 2.47 -3.24 14.73
CA ALA A 30 2.83 -2.75 13.42
C ALA A 30 3.73 -1.53 13.58
N ASP A 31 4.90 -1.56 12.94
CA ASP A 31 5.82 -0.43 12.88
C ASP A 31 5.21 0.68 12.01
N PRO A 32 4.89 1.86 12.58
CA PRO A 32 4.24 2.94 11.85
C PRO A 32 5.08 3.46 10.68
N ASP A 33 6.41 3.47 10.80
CA ASP A 33 7.29 3.95 9.73
C ASP A 33 7.29 3.00 8.54
N LYS A 34 7.25 1.70 8.83
CA LYS A 34 7.10 0.66 7.81
C LYS A 34 5.76 0.79 7.07
N LEU A 35 4.67 1.09 7.78
CA LEU A 35 3.36 1.28 7.17
C LEU A 35 3.37 2.49 6.22
N LEU A 36 3.91 3.62 6.65
CA LEU A 36 4.04 4.82 5.82
C LEU A 36 4.86 4.57 4.55
N ARG A 37 5.95 3.80 4.66
CA ARG A 37 6.76 3.42 3.49
C ARG A 37 5.95 2.58 2.50
N LEU A 38 5.22 1.59 2.98
CA LEU A 38 4.39 0.71 2.15
C LEU A 38 3.24 1.47 1.48
N GLU A 39 2.65 2.44 2.19
CA GLU A 39 1.63 3.33 1.62
C GLU A 39 2.20 4.17 0.47
N ARG A 40 3.41 4.72 0.64
CA ARG A 40 4.11 5.45 -0.42
C ARG A 40 4.42 4.56 -1.64
N GLU A 41 5.00 3.39 -1.41
CA GLU A 41 5.32 2.43 -2.48
C GLU A 41 4.07 2.03 -3.28
N ARG A 42 2.97 1.74 -2.58
CA ARG A 42 1.68 1.46 -3.20
C ARG A 42 1.21 2.62 -4.06
N CYS A 43 1.27 3.84 -3.54
CA CYS A 43 0.86 5.04 -4.26
C CYS A 43 1.69 5.30 -5.53
N GLU A 44 3.01 5.14 -5.45
CA GLU A 44 3.86 5.27 -6.64
C GLU A 44 3.51 4.24 -7.72
N LYS A 45 3.17 3.01 -7.32
CA LYS A 45 2.77 1.95 -8.25
C LYS A 45 1.47 2.31 -8.97
N LEU A 46 0.46 2.77 -8.23
CA LEU A 46 -0.83 3.18 -8.80
C LEU A 46 -0.70 4.37 -9.74
N VAL A 47 0.10 5.38 -9.37
CA VAL A 47 0.35 6.55 -10.23
C VAL A 47 1.04 6.12 -11.54
N ARG A 48 2.09 5.29 -11.44
CA ARG A 48 2.81 4.78 -12.61
C ARG A 48 1.89 3.97 -13.53
N GLU A 49 1.12 3.05 -12.97
CA GLU A 49 0.19 2.21 -13.73
C GLU A 49 -0.86 3.04 -14.45
N ARG A 50 -1.49 4.00 -13.75
CA ARG A 50 -2.48 4.91 -14.33
C ARG A 50 -1.91 5.72 -15.50
N GLN A 51 -0.69 6.22 -15.37
CA GLN A 51 -0.01 6.98 -16.43
C GLN A 51 0.32 6.09 -17.64
N LEU A 52 0.78 4.86 -17.40
CA LEU A 52 1.06 3.89 -18.45
C LEU A 52 -0.21 3.53 -19.23
N ILE A 53 -1.33 3.29 -18.54
CA ILE A 53 -2.61 2.97 -19.18
C ILE A 53 -3.10 4.15 -20.03
N LYS A 54 -3.07 5.37 -19.49
CA LYS A 54 -3.42 6.58 -20.26
C LYS A 54 -2.54 6.75 -21.49
N THR A 55 -1.25 6.50 -21.36
CA THR A 55 -0.30 6.60 -22.48
C THR A 55 -0.55 5.52 -23.54
N ARG A 56 -0.93 4.31 -23.13
CA ARG A 56 -1.31 3.25 -24.09
C ARG A 56 -2.61 3.59 -24.80
N LEU A 57 -3.61 4.11 -24.09
CA LEU A 57 -4.89 4.52 -24.66
C LEU A 57 -4.75 5.54 -25.79
N THR A 58 -3.73 6.41 -25.77
CA THR A 58 -3.53 7.40 -26.86
C THR A 58 -3.01 6.81 -28.16
N ARG A 59 -2.44 5.59 -28.12
CA ARG A 59 -1.84 4.92 -29.28
C ARG A 59 -2.55 3.64 -29.67
N GLU A 60 -3.47 3.17 -28.85
CA GLU A 60 -4.18 1.92 -29.06
C GLU A 60 -5.31 2.12 -30.07
N THR A 61 -5.44 1.19 -31.00
CA THR A 61 -6.43 1.23 -32.09
C THR A 61 -7.38 0.05 -32.04
N TYR A 62 -6.97 -1.06 -31.41
CA TYR A 62 -7.81 -2.25 -31.30
C TYR A 62 -8.87 -2.03 -30.23
N ARG A 63 -10.15 -2.01 -30.63
CA ARG A 63 -11.32 -1.80 -29.76
C ARG A 63 -11.29 -2.67 -28.50
N TYR A 64 -10.96 -3.95 -28.66
CA TYR A 64 -10.82 -4.90 -27.56
C TYR A 64 -9.78 -4.46 -26.51
N ASN A 65 -8.61 -3.97 -26.97
CA ASN A 65 -7.57 -3.49 -26.07
C ASN A 65 -8.00 -2.18 -25.39
N ILE A 66 -8.67 -1.28 -26.12
CA ILE A 66 -9.21 -0.02 -25.56
C ILE A 66 -10.21 -0.34 -24.44
N GLU A 67 -11.15 -1.25 -24.67
CA GLU A 67 -12.14 -1.68 -23.68
C GLU A 67 -11.47 -2.25 -22.42
N LYS A 68 -10.47 -3.13 -22.61
CA LYS A 68 -9.68 -3.68 -21.50
C LYS A 68 -8.86 -2.64 -20.75
N LEU A 69 -8.21 -1.71 -21.47
CA LEU A 69 -7.44 -0.63 -20.86
C LEU A 69 -8.34 0.31 -20.07
N ASN A 70 -9.54 0.62 -20.57
CA ASN A 70 -10.53 1.43 -19.86
C ASN A 70 -11.08 0.73 -18.62
N ALA A 71 -11.36 -0.57 -18.69
CA ALA A 71 -11.76 -1.37 -17.53
C ALA A 71 -10.65 -1.34 -16.46
N ARG A 72 -9.40 -1.58 -16.87
CA ARG A 72 -8.25 -1.51 -15.96
C ARG A 72 -8.04 -0.12 -15.39
N LEU A 73 -8.21 0.94 -16.19
CA LEU A 73 -8.12 2.32 -15.72
C LEU A 73 -9.17 2.61 -14.65
N THR A 74 -10.38 2.07 -14.80
CA THR A 74 -11.47 2.21 -13.84
C THR A 74 -11.11 1.54 -12.51
N GLU A 75 -10.59 0.31 -12.55
CA GLU A 75 -10.11 -0.41 -11.35
C GLU A 75 -9.00 0.36 -10.64
N VAL A 76 -7.98 0.81 -11.38
CA VAL A 76 -6.84 1.54 -10.84
C VAL A 76 -7.26 2.88 -10.25
N ASN A 77 -8.23 3.58 -10.87
CA ASN A 77 -8.80 4.81 -10.30
C ASN A 77 -9.56 4.54 -9.00
N ALA A 78 -10.39 3.50 -8.96
CA ALA A 78 -11.10 3.13 -7.74
C ALA A 78 -10.14 2.75 -6.60
N GLU A 79 -9.04 2.06 -6.92
CA GLU A 79 -7.99 1.73 -5.94
C GLU A 79 -7.26 2.99 -5.47
N TYR A 80 -6.93 3.90 -6.39
CA TYR A 80 -6.32 5.20 -6.08
C TYR A 80 -7.18 6.05 -5.14
N ASP A 81 -8.49 6.11 -5.39
CA ASP A 81 -9.45 6.87 -4.57
C ASP A 81 -9.64 6.23 -3.19
N ARG A 82 -9.68 4.90 -3.13
CA ARG A 82 -9.78 4.14 -1.87
C ARG A 82 -8.59 4.40 -0.95
N TYR A 83 -7.39 4.53 -1.51
CA TYR A 83 -6.20 4.89 -0.73
C TYR A 83 -6.00 6.41 -0.58
N GLY A 84 -7.06 7.19 -0.79
CA GLY A 84 -7.34 8.40 -0.03
C GLY A 84 -6.15 9.36 0.09
N ARG A 85 -5.62 9.78 -1.06
CA ARG A 85 -4.56 10.81 -1.25
C ARG A 85 -3.14 10.25 -1.29
N CYS A 86 -2.81 9.56 -2.38
CA CYS A 86 -1.42 9.55 -2.85
C CYS A 86 -0.84 10.97 -2.98
N ALA A 87 -1.69 11.99 -3.20
CA ALA A 87 -1.32 13.40 -3.17
C ALA A 87 -0.80 13.91 -1.81
N GLN A 88 -1.10 13.25 -0.68
CA GLN A 88 -0.56 13.60 0.64
C GLN A 88 0.78 12.92 0.95
N VAL A 89 1.06 11.79 0.31
CA VAL A 89 2.24 10.95 0.61
C VAL A 89 3.32 11.02 -0.49
N MET A 90 3.01 11.59 -1.65
CA MET A 90 3.94 11.76 -2.77
C MET A 90 4.44 13.21 -2.90
N PRO A 91 5.73 13.42 -3.20
CA PRO A 91 6.24 14.75 -3.56
C PRO A 91 5.61 15.24 -4.86
N THR A 92 5.40 16.55 -4.97
CA THR A 92 4.88 17.21 -6.18
C THR A 92 5.79 16.93 -7.37
N PRO A 93 5.29 16.48 -8.53
CA PRO A 93 6.14 16.20 -9.69
C PRO A 93 6.77 17.50 -10.21
N THR A 94 8.09 17.51 -10.37
CA THR A 94 8.81 18.58 -11.07
C THR A 94 8.39 18.57 -12.54
N PRO A 95 7.99 19.72 -13.14
CA PRO A 95 7.60 19.77 -14.54
C PRO A 95 8.76 19.33 -15.44
N THR A 96 8.49 18.40 -16.35
CA THR A 96 9.45 18.02 -17.39
C THR A 96 9.50 19.12 -18.46
N PRO A 97 10.69 19.63 -18.85
CA PRO A 97 10.78 20.66 -19.87
C PRO A 97 10.25 20.14 -21.21
N LEU A 98 9.50 21.00 -21.93
CA LEU A 98 8.93 20.71 -23.23
C LEU A 98 10.06 20.50 -24.27
N PRO A 99 9.98 19.49 -25.16
CA PRO A 99 10.98 19.31 -26.21
C PRO A 99 11.00 20.53 -27.15
N THR A 100 12.18 21.06 -27.42
CA THR A 100 12.40 22.16 -28.37
C THR A 100 11.95 21.75 -29.78
N PRO A 101 11.15 22.55 -30.49
CA PRO A 101 10.73 22.23 -31.85
C PRO A 101 11.92 22.21 -32.81
N THR A 102 12.05 21.12 -33.58
CA THR A 102 13.05 20.98 -34.65
C THR A 102 12.75 21.97 -35.78
N PRO A 103 13.72 22.77 -36.26
CA PRO A 103 13.48 23.70 -37.36
C PRO A 103 13.17 22.95 -38.67
N THR A 104 12.08 23.34 -39.34
CA THR A 104 11.68 22.79 -40.63
C THR A 104 12.62 23.27 -41.75
N PRO A 105 13.20 22.37 -42.57
CA PRO A 105 14.04 22.77 -43.69
C PRO A 105 13.22 23.49 -44.78
N LYS A 106 13.70 24.66 -45.20
CA LYS A 106 13.09 25.50 -46.24
C LYS A 106 13.25 24.83 -47.63
N PRO A 107 12.21 24.76 -48.48
CA PRO A 107 12.33 24.17 -49.80
C PRO A 107 13.34 24.95 -50.66
N ARG A 108 14.35 24.26 -51.18
CA ARG A 108 15.29 24.81 -52.17
C ARG A 108 14.56 24.92 -53.51
N ALA A 109 14.32 26.15 -53.96
CA ALA A 109 13.84 26.40 -55.32
C ALA A 109 14.88 25.90 -56.33
N LYS A 110 14.47 25.02 -57.25
CA LYS A 110 15.28 24.64 -58.41
C LYS A 110 15.26 25.81 -59.40
N ARG A 111 16.44 26.29 -59.77
CA ARG A 111 16.68 27.17 -60.91
C ARG A 111 17.60 26.45 -61.87
#